data_AF-A0AAD0XR29-F1
#
_entry.id   AF-A0AAD0XR29-F1
#
_cell.length_a   1.000
_cell.length_b   1.000
_cell.length_c   1.000
_cell.angle_alpha   90.00
_cell.angle_beta   90.00
_cell.angle_gamma   90.00
#
_symmetry.space_group_name_H-M   'P 1'
#
loop_
_entity.id
_entity.type
_entity.pdbx_description
1 polymer ?
#
loop_
_entity_poly.entity_id
_entity_poly.type
_entity_poly.pdbx_seq_one_letter_code
_entity_poly.pdbx_strand_id
1 'polypeptide(L)'
;MNETKNKSIKLLRTDLIFGFLFFVLNLWLGKFLGFSVDPETFEPSLFRYSALFYGLMFLIFAGIDISLILEKKIPRSFRILAGILVFVFIFGEVLYQSKWIRILWENVLQGGESDEPAFERMRTELRFIFSSILLSFAILKTLLRTVWNFFWVKAILSFD
;
A
#
# COMPACT_ATOMS: atom_id res chain seq x y z
N MET A 1 -23.22 8.10 -25.41
CA MET A 1 -21.76 7.88 -25.56
C MET A 1 -20.90 8.90 -24.81
N ASN A 2 -21.30 10.18 -24.68
CA ASN A 2 -20.51 11.21 -23.96
C ASN A 2 -20.50 11.08 -22.42
N GLU A 3 -21.60 10.69 -21.77
CA GLU A 3 -21.63 10.61 -20.29
C GLU A 3 -20.75 9.49 -19.72
N THR A 4 -20.77 8.31 -20.34
CA THR A 4 -19.96 7.17 -19.93
C THR A 4 -18.47 7.46 -20.07
N LYS A 5 -18.07 8.08 -21.18
CA LYS A 5 -16.69 8.52 -21.42
C LYS A 5 -16.22 9.54 -20.38
N ASN A 6 -17.07 10.53 -20.05
CA ASN A 6 -16.74 11.56 -19.07
C ASN A 6 -16.64 11.00 -17.64
N LYS A 7 -17.49 10.02 -17.28
CA LYS A 7 -17.39 9.27 -16.01
C LYS A 7 -16.10 8.46 -15.91
N SER A 8 -15.72 7.76 -16.97
CA SER A 8 -14.48 6.94 -16.97
C SER A 8 -13.21 7.80 -16.92
N ILE A 9 -13.15 8.92 -17.63
CA ILE A 9 -12.02 9.87 -17.55
C ILE A 9 -11.89 10.48 -16.16
N LYS A 10 -13.01 10.85 -15.52
CA LYS A 10 -13.02 11.35 -14.14
C LYS A 10 -12.47 10.29 -13.17
N LEU A 11 -12.84 9.03 -13.37
CA LEU A 11 -12.39 7.90 -12.56
C LEU A 11 -10.87 7.68 -12.70
N LEU A 12 -10.33 7.69 -13.92
CA LEU A 12 -8.87 7.60 -14.18
C LEU A 12 -8.08 8.77 -13.58
N ARG A 13 -8.63 9.99 -13.62
CA ARG A 13 -7.96 11.15 -12.99
C ARG A 13 -7.95 11.04 -11.47
N THR A 14 -9.04 10.57 -10.86
CA THR A 14 -9.10 10.32 -9.43
C THR A 14 -8.14 9.19 -9.03
N ASP A 15 -7.90 8.20 -9.90
CA ASP A 15 -6.93 7.12 -9.73
C ASP A 15 -5.49 7.62 -9.60
N LEU A 16 -5.05 8.47 -10.52
CA LEU A 16 -3.73 9.11 -10.44
C LEU A 16 -3.51 9.85 -9.12
N ILE A 17 -4.54 10.57 -8.63
CA ILE A 17 -4.47 11.30 -7.35
C ILE A 17 -4.38 10.31 -6.18
N PHE A 18 -5.23 9.27 -6.17
CA PHE A 18 -5.22 8.25 -5.12
C PHE A 18 -3.91 7.47 -5.09
N GLY A 19 -3.39 7.05 -6.25
CA GLY A 19 -2.10 6.39 -6.36
C GLY A 19 -0.95 7.23 -5.83
N PHE A 20 -0.95 8.54 -6.13
CA PHE A 20 0.05 9.47 -5.62
C PHE A 20 -0.04 9.63 -4.10
N LEU A 21 -1.25 9.83 -3.56
CA LEU A 21 -1.47 9.92 -2.12
C LEU A 21 -0.99 8.64 -1.42
N PHE A 22 -1.28 7.47 -1.98
CA PHE A 22 -0.85 6.18 -1.44
C PHE A 22 0.66 5.99 -1.44
N PHE A 23 1.33 6.52 -2.48
CA PHE A 23 2.79 6.53 -2.56
C PHE A 23 3.40 7.40 -1.46
N VAL A 24 2.89 8.63 -1.27
CA VAL A 24 3.34 9.53 -0.20
C VAL A 24 3.09 8.93 1.19
N LEU A 25 1.93 8.31 1.37
CA LEU A 25 1.56 7.61 2.61
C LEU A 25 2.53 6.47 2.95
N ASN A 26 2.92 5.69 1.96
CA ASN A 26 3.92 4.63 2.13
C ASN A 26 5.29 5.18 2.50
N LEU A 27 5.71 6.30 1.89
CA LEU A 27 6.96 6.96 2.25
C LEU A 27 6.96 7.45 3.70
N TRP A 28 5.82 7.95 4.18
CA TRP A 28 5.65 8.38 5.57
C TRP A 28 5.59 7.22 6.57
N LEU A 29 4.95 6.11 6.21
CA LEU A 29 4.88 4.91 7.06
C LEU A 29 6.25 4.36 7.46
N GLY A 30 7.24 4.40 6.56
CA GLY A 30 8.60 3.96 6.91
C GLY A 30 9.27 4.78 7.99
N LYS A 31 8.95 6.07 8.07
CA LYS A 31 9.44 6.92 9.15
C LYS A 31 8.80 6.55 10.49
N PHE A 32 7.52 6.17 10.48
CA PHE A 32 6.81 5.74 11.69
C PHE A 32 7.21 4.35 12.18
N LEU A 33 7.55 3.42 11.28
CA LEU A 33 8.05 2.09 11.64
C LEU A 33 9.32 2.15 12.52
N GLY A 34 10.18 3.15 12.30
CA GLY A 34 11.38 3.39 13.10
C GLY A 34 11.11 3.80 14.55
N PHE A 35 9.89 4.22 14.90
CA PHE A 35 9.48 4.49 16.29
C PHE A 35 8.91 3.26 16.99
N SER A 36 8.46 2.26 16.22
CA SER A 36 7.76 1.07 16.74
C SER A 36 8.62 -0.19 16.83
N VAL A 37 9.74 -0.24 16.10
CA VAL A 37 10.60 -1.43 15.99
C VAL A 37 11.98 -1.14 16.54
N ASP A 38 12.56 -2.12 17.22
CA ASP A 38 13.89 -1.99 17.81
C ASP A 38 14.93 -1.69 16.72
N PRO A 39 15.76 -0.64 16.85
CA PRO A 39 16.77 -0.27 15.85
C PRO A 39 17.75 -1.41 15.50
N GLU A 40 17.94 -2.39 16.38
CA GLU A 40 18.77 -3.58 16.12
C GLU A 40 18.15 -4.56 15.11
N THR A 41 16.81 -4.57 15.01
CA THR A 41 16.07 -5.41 14.05
C THR A 41 15.60 -4.64 12.83
N PHE A 42 15.81 -3.31 12.82
CA PHE A 42 15.36 -2.43 11.75
C PHE A 42 16.34 -2.46 10.58
N GLU A 43 15.99 -3.18 9.51
CA GLU A 43 16.73 -3.14 8.23
C GLU A 43 16.26 -1.96 7.35
N PRO A 44 17.04 -0.87 7.19
CA PRO A 44 16.63 0.30 6.41
C PRO A 44 16.56 0.00 4.91
N SER A 45 17.31 -1.02 4.46
CA SER A 45 17.29 -1.55 3.11
C SER A 45 15.89 -2.05 2.74
N LEU A 46 15.19 -2.70 3.67
CA LEU A 46 13.86 -3.23 3.40
C LEU A 46 12.87 -2.12 3.04
N PHE A 47 12.96 -0.97 3.71
CA PHE A 47 12.09 0.17 3.40
C PHE A 47 12.44 0.84 2.05
N ARG A 48 13.72 0.92 1.70
CA ARG A 48 14.14 1.47 0.41
C ARG A 48 13.65 0.63 -0.77
N TYR A 49 13.75 -0.69 -0.66
CA TYR A 49 13.28 -1.58 -1.72
C TYR A 49 11.75 -1.57 -1.84
N SER A 50 11.00 -1.48 -0.73
CA SER A 50 9.54 -1.35 -0.82
C SER A 50 9.13 -0.02 -1.48
N ALA A 51 9.75 1.10 -1.10
CA ALA A 51 9.48 2.41 -1.70
C ALA A 51 9.78 2.45 -3.21
N LEU A 52 10.90 1.87 -3.63
CA LEU A 52 11.30 1.82 -5.04
C LEU A 52 10.35 0.95 -5.86
N PHE A 53 9.98 -0.21 -5.33
CA PHE A 53 9.00 -1.12 -5.92
C PHE A 53 7.62 -0.44 -6.07
N TYR A 54 7.20 0.29 -5.04
CA TYR A 54 6.00 1.11 -5.04
C TYR A 54 6.01 2.24 -6.07
N GLY A 55 7.15 2.92 -6.22
CA GLY A 55 7.33 3.97 -7.22
C GLY A 55 7.24 3.42 -8.64
N LEU A 56 7.89 2.29 -8.91
CA LEU A 56 7.81 1.63 -10.22
C LEU A 56 6.39 1.19 -10.56
N MET A 57 5.67 0.64 -9.57
CA MET A 57 4.25 0.34 -9.74
C MET A 57 3.44 1.57 -10.11
N PHE A 58 3.53 2.62 -9.32
CA PHE A 58 2.80 3.86 -9.56
C PHE A 58 3.06 4.41 -10.97
N LEU A 59 4.30 4.36 -11.45
CA LEU A 59 4.64 4.81 -12.81
C LEU A 59 3.96 3.98 -13.91
N ILE A 60 3.88 2.66 -13.75
CA ILE A 60 3.19 1.77 -14.71
C ILE A 60 1.69 2.09 -14.74
N PHE A 61 1.06 2.20 -13.58
CA PHE A 61 -0.35 2.60 -13.46
C PHE A 61 -0.60 3.96 -14.11
N ALA A 62 0.20 4.96 -13.75
CA ALA A 62 0.06 6.30 -14.29
C ALA A 62 0.25 6.33 -15.80
N GLY A 63 1.18 5.53 -16.33
CA GLY A 63 1.40 5.39 -17.78
C GLY A 63 0.18 4.82 -18.51
N ILE A 64 -0.50 3.83 -17.93
CA ILE A 64 -1.72 3.25 -18.49
C ILE A 64 -2.86 4.26 -18.45
N ASP A 65 -3.08 4.92 -17.31
CA ASP A 65 -4.14 5.90 -17.14
C ASP A 65 -3.97 7.09 -18.07
N ILE A 66 -2.76 7.66 -18.15
CA ILE A 66 -2.44 8.75 -19.08
C ILE A 66 -2.65 8.29 -20.53
N SER A 67 -2.23 7.07 -20.88
CA SER A 67 -2.40 6.56 -22.24
C SER A 67 -3.89 6.38 -22.61
N LEU A 68 -4.73 5.93 -21.67
CA LEU A 68 -6.17 5.83 -21.86
C LEU A 68 -6.85 7.20 -21.93
N ILE A 69 -6.42 8.17 -21.11
CA ILE A 69 -6.88 9.56 -21.15
C ILE A 69 -6.54 10.21 -22.50
N LEU A 70 -5.37 9.90 -23.06
CA LEU A 70 -4.92 10.37 -24.37
C LEU A 70 -5.52 9.57 -25.54
N GLU A 71 -6.50 8.71 -25.28
CA GLU A 71 -7.20 7.87 -26.28
C GLU A 71 -6.26 6.99 -27.11
N LYS A 72 -5.08 6.64 -26.58
CA LYS A 72 -4.18 5.69 -27.23
C LYS A 72 -4.78 4.29 -27.15
N LYS A 73 -4.75 3.57 -28.28
CA LYS A 73 -5.19 2.17 -28.34
C LYS A 73 -4.22 1.29 -27.57
N ILE A 74 -4.58 0.93 -26.33
CA ILE A 74 -3.89 -0.11 -25.56
C ILE A 74 -4.57 -1.46 -25.86
N PRO A 75 -3.84 -2.45 -26.39
CA PRO A 75 -4.38 -3.77 -26.63
C PRO A 75 -5.00 -4.36 -25.36
N ARG A 76 -6.13 -5.06 -25.50
CA ARG A 76 -6.83 -5.68 -24.37
C ARG A 76 -5.94 -6.66 -23.60
N SER A 77 -5.06 -7.38 -24.29
CA SER A 77 -4.06 -8.27 -23.68
C SER A 77 -3.14 -7.54 -22.69
N PHE A 78 -2.66 -6.34 -23.04
CA PHE A 78 -1.85 -5.51 -22.16
C PHE A 78 -2.64 -5.00 -20.95
N ARG A 79 -3.92 -4.63 -21.12
CA ARG A 79 -4.79 -4.21 -20.02
C ARG A 79 -5.06 -5.35 -19.03
N ILE A 80 -5.28 -6.57 -19.54
CA ILE A 80 -5.45 -7.78 -18.70
C ILE A 80 -4.14 -8.09 -17.96
N LEU A 81 -3.00 -8.07 -18.65
CA LEU A 81 -1.69 -8.29 -18.03
C LEU A 81 -1.43 -7.28 -16.93
N ALA A 82 -1.72 -6.00 -17.17
CA ALA A 82 -1.61 -4.96 -16.16
C ALA A 82 -2.49 -5.30 -14.95
N GLY A 83 -3.77 -5.64 -15.15
CA GLY A 83 -4.66 -6.04 -14.07
C GLY A 83 -4.14 -7.23 -13.25
N ILE A 84 -3.60 -8.27 -13.89
CA ILE A 84 -2.99 -9.42 -13.19
C ILE A 84 -1.79 -8.97 -12.37
N LEU A 85 -0.90 -8.19 -12.97
CA LEU A 85 0.29 -7.67 -12.30
C LEU A 85 -0.10 -6.93 -11.03
N VAL A 86 -1.10 -6.04 -11.09
CA VAL A 86 -1.58 -5.29 -9.92
C VAL A 86 -1.89 -6.18 -8.71
N PHE A 87 -2.59 -7.30 -8.92
CA PHE A 87 -2.89 -8.22 -7.83
C PHE A 87 -1.64 -8.96 -7.35
N VAL A 88 -0.78 -9.42 -8.25
CA VAL A 88 0.52 -10.02 -7.91
C VAL A 88 1.35 -9.05 -7.06
N PHE A 89 1.30 -7.76 -7.36
CA PHE A 89 1.99 -6.72 -6.60
C PHE A 89 1.41 -6.51 -5.20
N ILE A 90 0.08 -6.56 -5.03
CA ILE A 90 -0.54 -6.55 -3.70
C ILE A 90 -0.10 -7.77 -2.88
N PHE A 91 -0.13 -8.97 -3.47
CA PHE A 91 0.30 -10.19 -2.78
C PHE A 91 1.79 -10.15 -2.41
N GLY A 92 2.65 -9.72 -3.34
CA GLY A 92 4.08 -9.55 -3.10
C GLY A 92 4.37 -8.53 -2.00
N GLU A 93 3.59 -7.44 -1.93
CA GLU A 93 3.69 -6.48 -0.83
C GLU A 93 3.29 -7.08 0.52
N VAL A 94 2.18 -7.79 0.60
CA VAL A 94 1.74 -8.43 1.85
C VAL A 94 2.77 -9.43 2.33
N LEU A 95 3.33 -10.23 1.41
CA LEU A 95 4.43 -11.15 1.71
C LEU A 95 5.69 -10.42 2.20
N TYR A 96 6.02 -9.29 1.58
CA TYR A 96 7.18 -8.49 1.98
C TYR A 96 6.99 -7.81 3.34
N GLN A 97 5.78 -7.32 3.62
CA GLN A 97 5.41 -6.71 4.89
C GLN A 97 5.16 -7.75 6.00
N SER A 98 5.05 -9.04 5.67
CA SER A 98 4.75 -10.11 6.62
C SER A 98 5.72 -10.15 7.81
N LYS A 99 7.01 -9.89 7.59
CA LYS A 99 8.01 -9.81 8.67
C LYS A 99 7.72 -8.69 9.65
N TRP A 100 7.36 -7.51 9.14
CA TRP A 100 7.00 -6.36 9.96
C TRP A 100 5.67 -6.58 10.69
N ILE A 101 4.68 -7.12 9.99
CA ILE A 101 3.38 -7.48 10.58
C ILE A 101 3.57 -8.45 11.74
N ARG A 102 4.46 -9.44 11.58
CA ARG A 102 4.79 -10.39 12.65
C ARG A 102 5.45 -9.70 13.85
N ILE A 103 6.43 -8.82 13.63
CA ILE A 103 7.09 -8.08 14.72
C ILE A 103 6.09 -7.18 15.46
N LEU A 104 5.24 -6.46 14.72
CA LEU A 104 4.20 -5.62 15.32
C LEU A 104 3.18 -6.46 16.11
N TRP A 105 2.82 -7.64 15.59
CA TRP A 105 1.92 -8.57 16.27
C TRP A 105 2.53 -9.12 17.56
N GLU A 106 3.80 -9.52 17.54
CA GLU A 106 4.54 -9.98 18.72
C GLU A 106 4.63 -8.87 19.78
N ASN A 107 4.90 -7.62 19.38
CA ASN A 107 4.87 -6.46 20.29
C ASN A 107 3.48 -6.20 20.89
N VAL A 108 2.41 -6.42 20.13
CA VAL A 108 1.03 -6.29 20.63
C VAL A 108 0.70 -7.37 21.66
N LEU A 109 1.16 -8.60 21.46
CA LEU A 109 0.97 -9.70 22.41
C LEU A 109 1.73 -9.46 23.71
N GLN A 110 2.99 -9.00 23.64
CA GLN A 110 3.84 -8.76 24.81
C GLN A 110 3.36 -7.59 25.67
N GLY A 111 2.80 -6.54 25.06
CA GLY A 111 2.24 -5.40 25.79
C GLY A 111 0.97 -5.71 26.60
N GLY A 112 0.39 -6.89 26.44
CA GLY A 112 -0.76 -7.36 27.22
C GLY A 112 -0.41 -8.01 28.57
N GLU A 113 0.86 -8.40 28.79
CA GLU A 113 1.25 -9.30 29.89
C GLU A 113 2.39 -8.77 30.81
N SER A 114 2.76 -7.48 30.76
CA SER A 114 3.98 -7.02 31.44
C SER A 114 3.81 -6.74 32.94
N ASP A 115 4.46 -7.55 33.79
CA ASP A 115 4.77 -7.30 35.21
C ASP A 115 6.09 -6.50 35.40
N GLU A 116 6.46 -5.67 34.41
CA GLU A 116 7.75 -4.96 34.34
C GLU A 116 7.78 -3.67 35.20
N PRO A 117 8.99 -3.22 35.62
CA PRO A 117 9.17 -1.97 36.36
C PRO A 117 8.68 -0.74 35.57
N ALA A 118 8.27 0.32 36.28
CA ALA A 118 7.49 1.45 35.72
C ALA A 118 8.06 2.11 34.43
N PHE A 119 9.38 2.15 34.27
CA PHE A 119 10.01 2.71 33.07
C PHE A 119 9.96 1.76 31.87
N GLU A 120 10.17 0.47 32.09
CA GLU A 120 10.06 -0.57 31.06
C GLU A 120 8.60 -0.75 30.64
N ARG A 121 7.68 -0.72 31.61
CA ARG A 121 6.24 -0.72 31.36
C ARG A 121 5.77 0.42 30.47
N MET A 122 6.24 1.66 30.70
CA MET A 122 5.88 2.80 29.84
C MET A 122 6.41 2.63 28.40
N ARG A 123 7.61 2.07 28.24
CA ARG A 123 8.19 1.77 26.91
C ARG A 123 7.40 0.67 26.20
N THR A 124 7.00 -0.36 26.93
CA THR A 124 6.21 -1.50 26.45
C THR A 124 4.79 -1.08 26.06
N GLU A 125 4.14 -0.23 26.86
CA GLU A 125 2.83 0.36 26.53
C GLU A 125 2.88 1.25 25.29
N LEU A 126 3.91 2.09 25.13
CA LEU A 126 4.09 2.89 23.92
C LEU A 126 4.31 1.99 22.69
N ARG A 127 5.16 0.96 22.80
CA ARG A 127 5.37 -0.03 21.72
C ARG A 127 4.06 -0.73 21.35
N PHE A 128 3.24 -1.10 22.31
CA PHE A 128 1.91 -1.69 22.09
C PHE A 128 0.98 -0.75 21.32
N ILE A 129 0.85 0.51 21.76
CA ILE A 129 -0.03 1.51 21.13
C ILE A 129 0.41 1.76 19.68
N PHE A 130 1.70 2.04 19.46
CA PHE A 130 2.22 2.29 18.12
C PHE A 130 2.10 1.06 17.22
N SER A 131 2.39 -0.14 17.74
CA SER A 131 2.27 -1.38 16.97
C SER A 131 0.82 -1.68 16.58
N SER A 132 -0.14 -1.46 17.49
CA SER A 132 -1.57 -1.62 17.23
C SER A 132 -2.08 -0.66 16.15
N ILE A 133 -1.66 0.62 16.22
CA ILE A 133 -2.01 1.63 15.22
C ILE A 133 -1.44 1.24 13.85
N LEU A 134 -0.16 0.86 13.79
CA LEU A 134 0.52 0.48 12.55
C LEU A 134 -0.06 -0.79 11.93
N LEU A 135 -0.41 -1.79 12.75
CA LEU A 135 -1.05 -3.02 12.29
C LEU A 135 -2.45 -2.74 11.70
N SER A 136 -3.28 -2.00 12.44
CA SER A 136 -4.62 -1.61 11.99
C SER A 136 -4.56 -0.82 10.69
N PHE A 137 -3.58 0.09 10.61
CA PHE A 137 -3.34 0.87 9.41
C PHE A 137 -2.89 0.02 8.23
N ALA A 138 -1.97 -0.93 8.43
CA ALA A 138 -1.50 -1.83 7.38
C ALA A 138 -2.66 -2.67 6.80
N ILE A 139 -3.56 -3.18 7.66
CA ILE A 139 -4.76 -3.91 7.25
C ILE A 139 -5.70 -2.99 6.45
N LEU A 140 -6.05 -1.83 7.00
CA LEU A 140 -6.97 -0.88 6.35
C LEU A 140 -6.43 -0.40 5.00
N LYS A 141 -5.14 -0.08 4.95
CA LYS A 141 -4.41 0.28 3.74
C LYS A 141 -4.50 -0.83 2.69
N THR A 142 -4.22 -2.08 3.07
CA THR A 142 -4.27 -3.22 2.14
C THR A 142 -5.68 -3.46 1.61
N LEU A 143 -6.71 -3.34 2.46
CA LEU A 143 -8.11 -3.47 2.08
C LEU A 143 -8.53 -2.37 1.10
N LEU A 144 -8.25 -1.10 1.43
CA LEU A 144 -8.53 0.04 0.56
C LEU A 144 -7.88 -0.14 -0.82
N ARG A 145 -6.62 -0.55 -0.85
CA ARG A 145 -5.86 -0.79 -2.09
C ARG A 145 -6.44 -1.94 -2.92
N THR A 146 -6.90 -3.01 -2.26
CA THR A 146 -7.53 -4.15 -2.93
C THR A 146 -8.85 -3.76 -3.60
N VAL A 147 -9.72 -3.07 -2.86
CA VAL A 147 -11.00 -2.58 -3.37
C VAL A 147 -10.77 -1.56 -4.50
N TRP A 148 -9.83 -0.65 -4.31
CA TRP A 148 -9.46 0.36 -5.30
C TRP A 148 -8.99 -0.27 -6.61
N ASN A 149 -8.01 -1.17 -6.54
CA ASN A 149 -7.44 -1.84 -7.70
C ASN A 149 -8.48 -2.71 -8.43
N PHE A 150 -9.43 -3.30 -7.71
CA PHE A 150 -10.55 -4.00 -8.33
C PHE A 150 -11.40 -3.08 -9.23
N PHE A 151 -11.74 -1.88 -8.74
CA PHE A 151 -12.45 -0.89 -9.56
C PHE A 151 -11.61 -0.38 -10.72
N TRP A 152 -10.32 -0.16 -10.53
CA TRP A 152 -9.40 0.24 -11.60
C TRP A 152 -9.33 -0.80 -12.72
N VAL A 153 -9.14 -2.08 -12.38
CA VAL A 153 -9.12 -3.19 -13.36
C VAL A 153 -10.43 -3.23 -14.14
N LYS A 154 -11.57 -3.10 -13.45
CA LYS A 154 -12.87 -3.04 -14.11
C LYS A 154 -12.97 -1.85 -15.07
N ALA A 155 -12.47 -0.68 -14.66
CA ALA A 155 -12.48 0.52 -15.48
C ALA A 155 -11.65 0.35 -16.76
N ILE A 156 -10.39 -0.08 -16.67
CA ILE A 156 -9.54 -0.23 -17.86
C ILE A 156 -10.06 -1.29 -18.84
N LEU A 157 -10.68 -2.37 -18.33
CA LEU A 157 -11.28 -3.42 -19.18
C LEU A 157 -12.58 -2.97 -19.85
N SER A 158 -13.26 -1.95 -19.31
CA SER A 158 -14.48 -1.38 -19.89
C SER A 158 -14.26 -0.41 -21.06
N PHE A 159 -13.00 0.00 -21.32
CA PHE A 159 -12.60 0.85 -22.45
C PHE A 159 -12.49 0.09 -23.79
N ASP A 160 -13.19 -1.04 -23.92
CA ASP A 160 -13.32 -1.76 -25.20
C ASP A 160 -14.32 -1.08 -26.15
#